data_AF-A0A6N9NTY3-F1
#
_entry.id   AF-A0A6N9NTY3-F1
#
_cell.length_a   1.000
_cell.length_b   1.000
_cell.length_c   1.000
_cell.angle_alpha   90.00
_cell.angle_beta   90.00
_cell.angle_gamma   90.00
#
_symmetry.space_group_name_H-M   'P 1'
#
loop_
_entity.id
_entity.type
_entity.pdbx_description
1 polymer ?
#
loop_
_entity_poly.entity_id
_entity_poly.type
_entity_poly.pdbx_seq_one_letter_code
_entity_poly.pdbx_strand_id
1 'polypeptide(L)' 'MGKGEGEKVKHAYLIIAHKCDRTFKTLLRLLDHGQNDIFIHMDQKNKSFDPGSLVLEKSHIYYPDKRIKVNWGGV' A
#
# COMPACT_ATOMS: atom_id res chain seq x y z
N MET A 1 28.97 11.61 22.76
CA MET A 1 28.68 12.35 21.52
C MET A 1 27.53 11.65 20.80
N GLY A 2 26.28 11.88 21.22
CA GLY A 2 25.11 11.31 20.55
C GLY A 2 24.92 12.05 19.23
N LYS A 3 25.14 11.39 18.10
CA LYS A 3 24.72 11.95 16.82
C LYS A 3 23.20 12.07 16.89
N GLY A 4 22.69 13.30 16.80
CA GLY A 4 21.25 13.54 16.73
C GLY A 4 20.66 12.68 15.63
N GLU A 5 19.57 11.98 15.93
CA GLU A 5 18.81 11.27 14.90
C GLU A 5 18.43 12.31 13.84
N GLY A 6 19.02 12.18 12.64
CA GLY A 6 18.65 13.02 11.52
C GLY A 6 17.14 12.93 11.30
N GLU A 7 16.52 14.03 10.87
CA GLU A 7 15.10 14.11 10.62
C GLU A 7 14.64 12.91 9.76
N LYS A 8 13.82 12.04 10.34
CA LYS A 8 13.34 10.82 9.69
C LYS A 8 12.30 11.19 8.64
N VAL A 9 12.72 11.30 7.38
CA VAL A 9 11.82 11.56 6.25
C VAL A 9 10.84 10.40 6.14
N LYS A 10 9.55 10.73 6.31
CA LYS A 10 8.44 9.79 6.12
C LYS A 10 7.84 9.95 4.73
N HIS A 11 7.36 8.84 4.17
CA HIS A 11 6.71 8.82 2.88
C HIS A 11 5.34 8.16 2.98
N ALA A 12 4.37 8.73 2.28
CA ALA A 12 3.04 8.14 2.11
C ALA A 12 2.86 7.73 0.64
N TYR A 13 2.52 6.47 0.41
CA TYR A 13 2.27 5.92 -0.93
C TYR A 13 0.78 5.58 -1.07
N LEU A 14 0.14 6.09 -2.12
CA LEU A 14 -1.17 5.60 -2.56
C LEU A 14 -0.98 4.64 -3.73
N ILE A 15 -1.30 3.37 -3.51
CA ILE A 15 -1.24 2.32 -4.52
C ILE A 15 -2.67 1.95 -4.93
N ILE A 16 -3.03 2.28 -6.17
CA ILE A 16 -4.29 1.88 -6.79
C ILE A 16 -4.00 0.67 -7.68
N ALA A 17 -4.59 -0.48 -7.36
CA ALA A 17 -4.38 -1.73 -8.07
C ALA A 17 -5.70 -2.39 -8.44
N HIS A 18 -5.75 -3.09 -9.57
CA HIS A 18 -6.92 -3.90 -9.96
C HIS A 18 -6.67 -5.40 -9.83
N LYS A 19 -5.42 -5.82 -9.57
CA LYS A 19 -4.98 -7.21 -9.39
C LYS A 19 -4.09 -7.34 -8.17
N CYS A 20 -4.24 -8.45 -7.43
CA CYS A 20 -3.35 -8.83 -6.33
C CYS A 20 -2.36 -9.90 -6.80
N ASP A 21 -1.52 -9.54 -7.76
CA ASP A 21 -0.59 -10.45 -8.42
C ASP A 21 0.83 -10.37 -7.85
N ARG A 22 1.76 -11.11 -8.47
CA ARG A 22 3.17 -11.12 -8.07
C ARG A 22 3.80 -9.73 -8.15
N THR A 23 3.43 -8.91 -9.15
CA THR A 23 3.98 -7.58 -9.36
C THR A 23 3.59 -6.66 -8.22
N PHE A 24 2.29 -6.62 -7.89
CA PHE A 24 1.78 -5.86 -6.75
C PHE A 24 2.43 -6.30 -5.43
N LYS A 25 2.53 -7.60 -5.17
CA LYS A 25 3.18 -8.13 -3.96
C LYS A 25 4.68 -7.80 -3.90
N THR A 26 5.37 -7.82 -5.04
CA THR A 26 6.79 -7.45 -5.13
C THR A 26 6.98 -5.97 -4.82
N LEU A 27 6.12 -5.10 -5.36
CA LEU A 27 6.15 -3.67 -5.06
C LEU A 27 6.00 -3.41 -3.56
N LEU A 28 5.00 -4.03 -2.91
CA LEU A 28 4.79 -3.85 -1.47
C LEU A 28 6.01 -4.29 -0.64
N ARG A 29 6.64 -5.41 -0.99
CA ARG A 29 7.86 -5.88 -0.32
C ARG A 29 9.04 -4.92 -0.48
N LEU A 30 9.19 -4.30 -1.65
CA LEU A 30 10.26 -3.34 -1.90
C LEU A 30 10.03 -2.02 -1.16
N LEU A 31 8.77 -1.66 -0.91
CA LEU A 31 8.40 -0.47 -0.15
C LEU A 31 8.34 -0.73 1.36
N ASP A 32 8.61 -1.96 1.82
CA ASP A 32 8.42 -2.33 3.22
C ASP A 32 9.50 -1.73 4.15
N HIS A 33 9.25 -0.52 4.63
CA HIS A 33 10.17 0.25 5.47
C HIS A 33 9.41 0.97 6.59
N GLY A 34 10.00 1.05 7.80
CA GLY A 34 9.34 1.64 8.98
C GLY A 34 9.14 3.17 8.94
N GLN A 35 9.40 3.80 7.80
CA GLN A 35 9.13 5.22 7.53
C GLN A 35 8.06 5.40 6.46
N ASN A 36 7.53 4.30 5.93
CA ASN A 36 6.57 4.31 4.84
C ASN A 36 5.19 3.93 5.37
N ASP A 37 4.22 4.77 5.03
CA ASP A 37 2.81 4.47 5.18
C ASP A 37 2.23 4.14 3.80
N ILE A 38 1.56 3.00 3.68
CA ILE A 38 1.08 2.48 2.40
C ILE A 38 -0.45 2.41 2.41
N PHE A 39 -1.09 3.22 1.59
CA PHE A 39 -2.52 3.23 1.35
C PHE A 39 -2.83 2.40 0.11
N ILE A 40 -3.65 1.37 0.26
CA ILE A 40 -3.97 0.44 -0.82
C ILE A 40 -5.45 0.57 -1.19
N HIS A 41 -5.69 0.98 -2.42
CA HIS A 41 -7.00 0.85 -3.05
C HIS A 41 -6.98 -0.31 -4.05
N MET A 42 -7.56 -1.44 -3.66
CA MET A 42 -7.84 -2.52 -4.61
C MET A 42 -9.20 -2.28 -5.27
N ASP A 43 -9.25 -2.27 -6.61
CA ASP A 43 -10.49 -2.09 -7.36
C ASP A 43 -11.59 -3.05 -6.87
N GLN A 44 -12.81 -2.54 -6.68
CA GLN A 44 -13.97 -3.31 -6.22
C GLN A 44 -14.36 -4.46 -7.17
N LYS A 45 -13.93 -4.40 -8.44
CA LYS A 45 -14.07 -5.48 -9.43
C LYS A 45 -13.24 -6.70 -9.05
N ASN A 46 -12.16 -6.54 -8.29
CA ASN A 46 -11.40 -7.66 -7.74
C ASN A 46 -12.10 -8.26 -6.51
N LYS A 47 -12.90 -9.30 -6.75
CA LYS A 47 -13.70 -9.98 -5.72
C LYS A 47 -12.90 -10.96 -4.85
N SER A 48 -11.76 -11.43 -5.33
CA SER A 48 -10.88 -12.36 -4.60
C SER A 48 -9.83 -11.67 -3.75
N PHE A 49 -9.85 -10.33 -3.69
CA PHE A 49 -8.93 -9.58 -2.85
C PHE A 49 -9.28 -9.75 -1.37
N ASP A 50 -8.32 -10.33 -0.64
CA ASP A 50 -8.31 -10.42 0.81
C ASP A 50 -7.19 -9.52 1.37
N PRO A 51 -7.52 -8.40 2.05
CA PRO A 51 -6.54 -7.56 2.73
C PRO A 51 -5.67 -8.32 3.75
N GLY A 52 -6.23 -9.35 4.40
CA GLY A 52 -5.51 -10.17 5.39
C GLY A 52 -4.39 -11.01 4.79
N SER A 53 -4.41 -11.23 3.48
CA SER A 53 -3.35 -11.94 2.76
C SER A 53 -2.07 -11.12 2.55
N LEU A 54 -2.10 -9.81 2.85
CA LEU A 54 -0.96 -8.92 2.72
C LEU A 54 -0.29 -8.75 4.08
N VAL A 55 0.94 -9.27 4.19
CA VAL A 55 1.76 -9.13 5.39
C VAL A 55 3.00 -8.33 5.03
N LEU A 56 3.16 -7.17 5.68
CA LEU A 56 4.37 -6.36 5.69
C LEU A 56 4.90 -6.31 7.12
N GLU A 57 6.22 -6.32 7.26
CA GLU A 57 6.89 -6.41 8.56
C GLU A 57 7.13 -5.02 9.17
N LYS A 58 7.29 -3.98 8.35
CA LYS A 58 7.78 -2.67 8.81
C LYS A 58 6.81 -1.52 8.53
N SER A 59 6.13 -1.55 7.39
CA SER A 59 5.24 -0.46 6.97
C SER A 59 3.86 -0.59 7.58
N HIS A 60 3.21 0.54 7.83
CA HIS A 60 1.79 0.54 8.12
C HIS A 60 0.99 0.45 6.81
N ILE A 61 -0.06 -0.38 6.80
CA ILE A 61 -0.96 -0.54 5.66
C ILE A 61 -2.34 -0.03 6.04
N TYR A 62 -2.92 0.76 5.13
CA TYR A 62 -4.26 1.31 5.26
C TYR A 62 -5.10 0.94 4.05
N TYR A 63 -6.38 0.71 4.29
CA TYR A 63 -7.38 0.44 3.26
C TYR A 63 -8.56 1.40 3.42
N PRO A 64 -9.22 1.82 2.34
CA PRO A 64 -10.43 2.60 2.45
C PRO A 64 -11.58 1.73 2.98
N ASP A 65 -12.48 2.33 3.76
CA ASP A 65 -13.70 1.67 4.26
C ASP A 65 -14.56 1.08 3.14
N LYS A 66 -14.53 1.72 1.96
CA LYS A 66 -15.28 1.31 0.77
C LYS A 66 -14.37 1.26 -0.45
N ARG A 67 -14.35 0.10 -1.13
CA ARG A 67 -13.74 -0.06 -2.46
C ARG A 67 -14.72 0.40 -3.54
N ILE A 68 -14.24 1.18 -4.50
CA ILE A 68 -14.98 1.65 -5.68
C ILE A 68 -14.50 0.93 -6.95
N LYS A 69 -15.38 0.83 -7.96
CA LYS A 69 -15.02 0.33 -9.30
C LYS A 69 -14.30 1.45 -10.04
N VAL A 70 -13.04 1.23 -10.41
CA VAL A 70 -12.26 2.25 -11.14
C VAL A 70 -12.34 1.93 -12.63
N ASN A 71 -12.82 2.86 -13.43
CA ASN A 71 -12.90 2.72 -14.88
C ASN A 71 -11.95 3.69 -15.56
N TRP A 72 -11.42 3.31 -16.72
CA TRP A 72 -10.62 4.21 -17.55
C TRP A 72 -11.45 5.44 -17.95
N GLY A 73 -10.97 6.63 -17.60
CA GLY A 73 -11.70 7.88 -17.85
C GLY A 73 -13.03 8.01 -17.09
N GLY A 74 -13.28 7.18 -16.09
CA GLY A 74 -14.45 7.30 -15.23
C GLY A 74 -14.30 8.43 -14.21
N VAL A 75 -15.44 9.02 -13.83
CA VAL A 75 -15.58 9.89 -12.64
C VAL A 75 -15.99 9.03 -11.45
#